data_AF-A0A1F2XJH3-F1
#
_entry.id   AF-A0A1F2XJH3-F1
#
_cell.length_a   1.000
_cell.length_b   1.000
_cell.length_c   1.000
_cell.angle_alpha   90.00
_cell.angle_beta   90.00
_cell.angle_gamma   90.00
#
_symmetry.space_group_name_H-M   'P 1'
#
loop_
_entity.id
_entity.type
_entity.pdbx_description
1 polymer ?
#
loop_
_entity_poly.entity_id
_entity_poly.type
_entity_poly.pdbx_seq_one_letter_code
_entity_poly.pdbx_strand_id
1 'polypeptide(L)'
;MSHFRGRIKASTLDAILQESLAIACELGALKLKDVKSVAIDTTVQEKNITHPTEHGLMRKAITKLSETVRRAGIKLRQSYVRVVQKAAIKVGRYIHAKQMRRAKRELKFIRVRLGRLIRDVERKVENVSQELPLFFYDTLRKAKQIYKQKRGDPDYLYSWHAPEVECISKGKARAPYEFGVKVSLATNLRTSGKKGKHFILHAKAMPGRPYDGHTLKRAAENIEKIIGKLPERLVADKGYKGHKWEDPHTQVFLSGQKRGVTPAIKRDIKRRSVIEPIIGHAKNDGLLRRNYLKGRKGDEINAILAGIGFNFRQIAAVLAV
;
A
#
# COMPACT_ATOMS: atom_id res chain seq x y z
N MET A 1 18.92 12.20 1.20
CA MET A 1 18.39 11.43 0.05
C MET A 1 17.08 12.00 -0.52
N SER A 2 17.05 13.25 -1.02
CA SER A 2 15.87 13.83 -1.73
C SER A 2 16.15 14.11 -3.21
N HIS A 3 17.42 14.28 -3.59
CA HIS A 3 17.84 14.72 -4.94
C HIS A 3 17.46 13.75 -6.07
N PHE A 4 17.41 12.44 -5.82
CA PHE A 4 17.10 11.42 -6.84
C PHE A 4 15.61 11.06 -6.94
N ARG A 5 14.76 11.43 -5.96
CA ARG A 5 13.35 10.98 -5.88
C ARG A 5 12.43 11.61 -6.93
N GLY A 6 12.87 12.71 -7.55
CA GLY A 6 12.15 13.38 -8.63
C GLY A 6 12.47 12.85 -10.02
N ARG A 7 13.69 12.33 -10.21
CA ARG A 7 14.33 12.14 -11.53
C ARG A 7 13.80 10.92 -12.30
N ILE A 8 13.49 9.83 -11.59
CA ILE A 8 12.97 8.62 -12.21
C ILE A 8 11.44 8.63 -12.14
N LYS A 9 10.79 8.57 -13.31
CA LYS A 9 9.34 8.43 -13.44
C LYS A 9 8.95 6.96 -13.31
N ALA A 10 7.73 6.68 -12.86
CA ALA A 10 7.22 5.32 -12.77
C ALA A 10 7.24 4.61 -14.14
N SER A 11 6.98 5.34 -15.23
CA SER A 11 7.08 4.82 -16.59
C SER A 11 8.49 4.36 -16.98
N THR A 12 9.53 5.03 -16.48
CA THR A 12 10.91 4.59 -16.67
C THR A 12 11.18 3.27 -15.96
N LEU A 13 10.58 3.06 -14.78
CA LEU A 13 10.70 1.79 -14.07
C LEU A 13 9.90 0.67 -14.74
N ASP A 14 8.75 0.99 -15.35
CA ASP A 14 8.01 0.01 -16.17
C ASP A 14 8.89 -0.48 -17.35
N ALA A 15 9.67 0.40 -17.98
CA ALA A 15 10.63 0.02 -19.02
C ALA A 15 11.76 -0.87 -18.49
N ILE A 16 12.28 -0.62 -17.29
CA ILE A 16 13.29 -1.50 -16.67
C ILE A 16 12.68 -2.87 -16.30
N LEU A 17 11.42 -2.90 -15.87
CA LEU A 17 10.71 -4.16 -15.61
C LEU A 17 10.56 -4.96 -16.91
N GLN A 18 10.16 -4.30 -18.00
CA GLN A 18 10.13 -4.89 -19.34
C GLN A 18 11.51 -5.42 -19.77
N GLU A 19 12.56 -4.63 -19.60
CA GLU A 19 13.94 -5.02 -19.94
C GLU A 19 14.39 -6.26 -19.15
N SER A 20 14.04 -6.34 -17.86
CA SER A 20 14.34 -7.54 -17.06
C SER A 20 13.68 -8.80 -17.63
N LEU A 21 12.49 -8.69 -18.22
CA LEU A 21 11.80 -9.81 -18.86
C LEU A 21 12.39 -10.12 -20.24
N ALA A 22 12.83 -9.10 -20.99
CA ALA A 22 13.52 -9.27 -22.26
C ALA A 22 14.82 -10.07 -22.07
N ILE A 23 15.66 -9.67 -21.11
CA ILE A 23 16.89 -10.40 -20.74
C ILE A 23 16.56 -11.85 -20.32
N ALA A 24 15.51 -12.06 -19.53
CA ALA A 24 15.09 -13.41 -19.15
C ALA A 24 14.68 -14.26 -20.35
N CYS A 25 14.05 -13.66 -21.38
CA CYS A 25 13.72 -14.32 -22.63
C CYS A 25 14.97 -14.66 -23.45
N GLU A 26 15.90 -13.73 -23.61
CA GLU A 26 17.17 -13.93 -24.34
C GLU A 26 18.01 -15.06 -23.74
N LEU A 27 18.10 -15.10 -22.40
CA LEU A 27 18.81 -16.19 -21.70
C LEU A 27 18.07 -17.54 -21.79
N GLY A 28 16.83 -17.55 -22.29
CA GLY A 28 15.94 -18.71 -22.33
C GLY A 28 15.38 -19.10 -20.96
N ALA A 29 15.48 -18.23 -19.96
CA ALA A 29 14.95 -18.42 -18.61
C ALA A 29 13.43 -18.27 -18.55
N LEU A 30 12.89 -17.34 -19.35
CA LEU A 30 11.45 -17.15 -19.58
C LEU A 30 11.15 -17.47 -21.05
N LYS A 31 10.06 -18.17 -21.33
CA LYS A 31 9.61 -18.42 -22.72
C LYS A 31 8.28 -17.72 -22.97
N LEU A 32 8.04 -17.25 -24.20
CA LEU A 32 6.77 -16.59 -24.56
C LEU A 32 5.53 -17.48 -24.32
N LYS A 33 5.68 -18.81 -24.37
CA LYS A 33 4.58 -19.73 -24.03
C LYS A 33 4.22 -19.73 -22.54
N ASP A 34 5.14 -19.32 -21.67
CA ASP A 34 4.93 -19.28 -20.21
C ASP A 34 4.10 -18.06 -19.78
N VAL A 35 4.08 -16.99 -20.58
CA VAL A 35 3.28 -15.78 -20.33
C VAL A 35 1.85 -15.88 -20.87
N LYS A 36 1.48 -16.96 -21.56
CA LYS A 36 0.11 -17.20 -22.03
C LYS A 36 -0.89 -17.41 -20.90
N SER A 37 -0.44 -17.99 -19.77
CA SER A 37 -1.24 -18.17 -18.57
C SER A 37 -0.58 -17.48 -17.38
N VAL A 38 -1.26 -16.51 -16.80
CA VAL A 38 -0.73 -15.64 -15.75
C VAL A 38 -1.58 -15.73 -14.49
N ALA A 39 -0.95 -15.88 -13.33
CA ALA A 39 -1.60 -15.69 -12.05
C ALA A 39 -1.57 -14.21 -11.69
N ILE A 40 -2.70 -13.67 -11.23
CA ILE A 40 -2.81 -12.31 -10.69
C ILE A 40 -3.31 -12.41 -9.26
N ASP A 41 -2.70 -11.62 -8.38
CA ASP A 41 -3.11 -11.51 -6.99
C ASP A 41 -2.86 -10.09 -6.47
N THR A 42 -3.61 -9.70 -5.44
CA THR A 42 -3.30 -8.46 -4.72
C THR A 42 -2.62 -8.76 -3.39
N THR A 43 -1.63 -7.94 -3.06
CA THR A 43 -1.03 -7.92 -1.74
C THR A 43 -1.05 -6.50 -1.20
N VAL A 44 -0.53 -6.31 0.00
CA VAL A 44 -0.38 -4.99 0.61
C VAL A 44 1.10 -4.75 0.85
N GLN A 45 1.55 -3.58 0.40
CA GLN A 45 2.85 -3.02 0.74
C GLN A 45 2.64 -2.11 1.95
N GLU A 46 3.02 -2.57 3.14
CA GLU A 46 2.85 -1.77 4.35
C GLU A 46 3.73 -0.52 4.28
N LYS A 47 3.22 0.60 4.77
CA LYS A 47 4.04 1.81 4.89
C LYS A 47 4.86 1.74 6.17
N ASN A 48 6.06 2.31 6.15
CA ASN A 48 6.85 2.52 7.36
C ASN A 48 6.23 3.61 8.25
N ILE A 49 5.19 3.22 8.99
CA ILE A 49 4.49 4.05 9.96
C ILE A 49 4.45 3.35 11.31
N THR A 50 4.33 4.12 12.38
CA THR A 50 3.93 3.58 13.68
C THR A 50 2.50 3.05 13.57
N HIS A 51 2.21 1.94 14.26
CA HIS A 51 0.86 1.37 14.26
C HIS A 51 -0.19 2.44 14.62
N PRO A 52 -1.24 2.61 13.78
CA PRO A 52 -2.10 3.77 13.87
C PRO A 52 -3.15 3.60 14.97
N THR A 53 -2.85 4.12 16.15
CA THR A 53 -3.81 4.20 17.26
C THR A 53 -4.45 5.59 17.33
N GLU A 54 -5.73 5.64 17.70
CA GLU A 54 -6.46 6.91 17.79
C GLU A 54 -5.80 7.87 18.81
N HIS A 55 -5.41 7.37 19.97
CA HIS A 55 -4.71 8.16 20.99
C HIS A 55 -3.31 8.61 20.53
N GLY A 56 -2.58 7.74 19.81
CA GLY A 56 -1.27 8.07 19.25
C GLY A 56 -1.36 9.16 18.19
N LEU A 57 -2.38 9.09 17.33
CA LEU A 57 -2.61 10.03 16.26
C LEU A 57 -3.07 11.41 16.78
N MET A 58 -4.04 11.45 17.71
CA MET A 58 -4.45 12.72 18.35
C MET A 58 -3.30 13.36 19.14
N ARG A 59 -2.49 12.57 19.85
CA ARG A 59 -1.27 13.06 20.49
C ARG A 59 -0.34 13.70 19.47
N LYS A 60 -0.08 13.00 18.36
CA LYS A 60 0.80 13.51 17.29
C LYS A 60 0.25 14.81 16.70
N ALA A 61 -1.07 14.92 16.53
CA ALA A 61 -1.72 16.13 16.05
C ALA A 61 -1.52 17.32 16.99
N ILE A 62 -1.71 17.12 18.31
CA ILE A 62 -1.46 18.16 19.31
C ILE A 62 0.00 18.61 19.27
N THR A 63 0.95 17.68 19.29
CA THR A 63 2.38 18.00 19.23
C THR A 63 2.72 18.78 17.97
N LYS A 64 2.29 18.31 16.79
CA LYS A 64 2.64 18.91 15.52
C LYS A 64 1.98 20.26 15.30
N LEU A 65 0.72 20.42 15.69
CA LEU A 65 0.05 21.71 15.64
C LEU A 65 0.74 22.71 16.59
N SER A 66 1.07 22.32 17.82
CA SER A 66 1.79 23.20 18.75
C SER A 66 3.19 23.60 18.25
N GLU A 67 3.94 22.68 17.64
CA GLU A 67 5.25 22.98 17.03
C GLU A 67 5.11 23.99 15.89
N THR A 68 4.16 23.76 14.97
CA THR A 68 3.90 24.63 13.82
C THR A 68 3.46 26.03 14.24
N VAL A 69 2.56 26.12 15.23
CA VAL A 69 2.07 27.39 15.77
C VAL A 69 3.18 28.19 16.45
N ARG A 70 4.05 27.53 17.21
CA ARG A 70 5.21 28.18 17.82
C ARG A 70 6.19 28.72 16.77
N ARG A 71 6.45 27.96 15.70
CA ARG A 71 7.32 28.41 14.60
C ARG A 71 6.76 29.63 13.87
N ALA A 72 5.45 29.78 13.84
CA ALA A 72 4.78 30.96 13.30
C ALA A 72 4.71 32.14 14.29
N GLY A 73 5.39 32.06 15.45
CA GLY A 73 5.37 33.13 16.45
C GLY A 73 4.07 33.29 17.24
N ILE A 74 3.07 32.43 17.01
CA ILE A 74 1.75 32.54 17.65
C ILE A 74 1.81 31.97 19.07
N LYS A 75 1.52 32.81 20.08
CA LYS A 75 1.50 32.41 21.49
C LYS A 75 0.19 31.69 21.82
N LEU A 76 0.25 30.38 22.10
CA LEU A 76 -0.90 29.58 22.53
C LEU A 76 -1.36 29.94 23.96
N ARG A 77 -2.66 29.85 24.24
CA ARG A 77 -3.22 30.08 25.59
C ARG A 77 -2.68 29.06 26.59
N GLN A 78 -2.55 27.81 26.15
CA GLN A 78 -2.08 26.71 26.99
C GLN A 78 -1.45 25.63 26.12
N SER A 79 -0.36 25.03 26.62
CA SER A 79 0.22 23.83 26.01
C SER A 79 -0.39 22.57 26.62
N TYR A 80 -0.82 21.63 25.77
CA TYR A 80 -1.36 20.34 26.19
C TYR A 80 -0.40 19.16 25.98
N VAL A 81 0.80 19.42 25.42
CA VAL A 81 1.72 18.36 24.95
C VAL A 81 2.08 17.37 26.09
N ARG A 82 2.46 17.87 27.26
CA ARG A 82 2.87 17.03 28.41
C ARG A 82 1.70 16.22 29.00
N VAL A 83 0.53 16.83 29.15
CA VAL A 83 -0.63 16.16 29.76
C VAL A 83 -1.22 15.10 28.82
N VAL A 84 -1.24 15.38 27.52
CA VAL A 84 -1.71 14.42 26.50
C VAL A 84 -0.73 13.25 26.34
N GLN A 85 0.58 13.49 26.46
CA GLN A 85 1.57 12.42 26.49
C GLN A 85 1.24 11.39 27.59
N LYS A 86 1.01 11.86 28.82
CA LYS A 86 0.66 10.99 29.96
C LYS A 86 -0.67 10.27 29.73
N ALA A 87 -1.69 10.98 29.22
CA ALA A 87 -2.99 10.39 28.91
C ALA A 87 -2.89 9.29 27.82
N ALA A 88 -2.10 9.52 26.76
CA ALA A 88 -1.91 8.54 25.69
C ALA A 88 -1.26 7.23 26.19
N ILE A 89 -0.27 7.33 27.09
CA ILE A 89 0.33 6.16 27.75
C ILE A 89 -0.72 5.41 28.57
N LYS A 90 -1.55 6.13 29.34
CA LYS A 90 -2.65 5.52 30.12
C LYS A 90 -3.67 4.82 29.22
N VAL A 91 -4.05 5.42 28.08
CA VAL A 91 -4.96 4.77 27.11
C VAL A 91 -4.38 3.42 26.68
N GLY A 92 -3.10 3.37 26.29
CA GLY A 92 -2.44 2.12 25.89
C GLY A 92 -2.46 1.07 27.00
N ARG A 93 -2.09 1.46 28.23
CA ARG A 93 -2.09 0.56 29.41
C ARG A 93 -3.48 0.03 29.73
N TYR A 94 -4.49 0.89 29.72
CA TYR A 94 -5.87 0.48 29.99
C TYR A 94 -6.44 -0.41 28.88
N ILE A 95 -6.07 -0.19 27.61
CA ILE A 95 -6.46 -1.10 26.52
C ILE A 95 -5.85 -2.49 26.74
N HIS A 96 -4.56 -2.56 27.05
CA HIS A 96 -3.85 -3.81 27.34
C HIS A 96 -4.50 -4.56 28.52
N ALA A 97 -4.82 -3.85 29.60
CA ALA A 97 -5.49 -4.41 30.77
C ALA A 97 -7.01 -4.63 30.60
N LYS A 98 -7.57 -4.50 29.39
CA LYS A 98 -9.01 -4.61 29.09
C LYS A 98 -9.93 -3.63 29.85
N GLN A 99 -9.39 -2.56 30.43
CA GLN A 99 -10.11 -1.53 31.19
C GLN A 99 -10.72 -0.45 30.26
N MET A 100 -11.66 -0.86 29.39
CA MET A 100 -12.19 -0.02 28.30
C MET A 100 -12.86 1.28 28.77
N ARG A 101 -13.54 1.27 29.92
CA ARG A 101 -14.16 2.49 30.48
C ARG A 101 -13.10 3.55 30.82
N ARG A 102 -11.98 3.15 31.43
CA ARG A 102 -10.87 4.06 31.76
C ARG A 102 -10.14 4.53 30.50
N ALA A 103 -9.91 3.63 29.54
CA ALA A 103 -9.34 3.98 28.24
C ALA A 103 -10.17 5.04 27.51
N LYS A 104 -11.50 4.87 27.45
CA LYS A 104 -12.43 5.82 26.82
C LYS A 104 -12.41 7.20 27.50
N ARG A 105 -12.30 7.25 28.83
CA ARG A 105 -12.19 8.53 29.58
C ARG A 105 -10.90 9.29 29.22
N GLU A 106 -9.76 8.62 29.22
CA GLU A 106 -8.48 9.23 28.83
C GLU A 106 -8.46 9.62 27.33
N LEU A 107 -9.07 8.81 26.47
CA LEU A 107 -9.20 9.14 25.05
C LEU A 107 -10.06 10.40 24.84
N LYS A 108 -11.20 10.51 25.55
CA LYS A 108 -12.03 11.73 25.58
C LYS A 108 -11.22 12.91 26.12
N PHE A 109 -10.40 12.70 27.14
CA PHE A 109 -9.51 13.74 27.67
C PHE A 109 -8.61 14.29 26.57
N ILE A 110 -7.95 13.44 25.77
CA ILE A 110 -7.07 13.85 24.67
C ILE A 110 -7.88 14.60 23.60
N ARG A 111 -9.02 14.04 23.16
CA ARG A 111 -9.86 14.63 22.11
C ARG A 111 -10.34 16.05 22.45
N VAL A 112 -10.77 16.27 23.69
CA VAL A 112 -11.19 17.60 24.18
C VAL A 112 -10.05 18.62 24.10
N ARG A 113 -8.81 18.21 24.40
CA ARG A 113 -7.63 19.09 24.38
C ARG A 113 -7.22 19.43 22.95
N LEU A 114 -7.31 18.46 22.03
CA LEU A 114 -7.12 18.71 20.60
C LEU A 114 -8.14 19.75 20.08
N GLY A 115 -9.42 19.57 20.42
CA GLY A 115 -10.46 20.53 20.02
C GLY A 115 -10.32 21.92 20.65
N ARG A 116 -9.78 22.03 21.88
CA ARG A 116 -9.43 23.32 22.49
C ARG A 116 -8.27 23.99 21.77
N LEU A 117 -7.23 23.22 21.45
CA LEU A 117 -6.06 23.72 20.72
C LEU A 117 -6.45 24.23 19.32
N ILE A 118 -7.23 23.44 18.56
CA ILE A 118 -7.71 23.83 17.23
C ILE A 118 -8.44 25.17 17.29
N ARG A 119 -9.39 25.34 18.22
CA ARG A 119 -10.15 26.59 18.37
C ARG A 119 -9.32 27.78 18.85
N ASP A 120 -8.26 27.55 19.63
CA ASP A 120 -7.32 28.63 20.02
C ASP A 120 -6.47 29.06 18.82
N VAL A 121 -6.05 28.10 17.99
CA VAL A 121 -5.29 28.38 16.77
C VAL A 121 -6.16 29.12 15.75
N GLU A 122 -7.37 28.62 15.45
CA GLU A 122 -8.27 29.25 14.47
C GLU A 122 -8.53 30.74 14.80
N ARG A 123 -8.92 31.04 16.05
CA ARG A 123 -9.13 32.43 16.50
C ARG A 123 -7.90 33.32 16.40
N LYS A 124 -6.70 32.76 16.57
CA LYS A 124 -5.45 33.54 16.48
C LYS A 124 -5.04 33.77 15.04
N VAL A 125 -5.25 32.79 14.17
CA VAL A 125 -4.95 32.90 12.73
C VAL A 125 -5.76 34.02 12.09
N GLU A 126 -7.02 34.22 12.50
CA GLU A 126 -7.85 35.35 12.04
C GLU A 126 -7.26 36.73 12.34
N ASN A 127 -6.42 36.83 13.38
CA ASN A 127 -5.80 38.08 13.82
C ASN A 127 -4.35 38.24 13.32
N VAL A 128 -3.85 37.32 12.49
CA VAL A 128 -2.51 37.43 11.92
C VAL A 128 -2.59 38.26 10.62
N SER A 129 -1.90 39.40 10.60
CA SER A 129 -1.87 40.31 9.43
C SER A 129 -1.06 39.77 8.24
N GLN A 130 -0.17 38.80 8.48
CA GLN A 130 0.69 38.19 7.47
C GLN A 130 0.18 36.82 7.04
N GLU A 131 0.31 36.50 5.76
CA GLU A 131 -0.05 35.18 5.25
C GLU A 131 0.85 34.09 5.83
N LEU A 132 0.24 33.03 6.37
CA LEU A 132 0.98 31.91 6.94
C LEU A 132 1.40 30.92 5.85
N PRO A 133 2.55 30.24 5.99
CA PRO A 133 2.99 29.27 4.99
C PRO A 133 1.99 28.13 4.77
N LEU A 134 1.91 27.57 3.54
CA LEU A 134 1.01 26.46 3.20
C LEU A 134 1.09 25.25 4.16
N PHE A 135 2.28 24.93 4.69
CA PHE A 135 2.44 23.83 5.65
C PHE A 135 1.70 24.05 6.97
N PHE A 136 1.46 25.31 7.34
CA PHE A 136 0.67 25.69 8.50
C PHE A 136 -0.78 25.26 8.30
N TYR A 137 -1.39 25.66 7.17
CA TYR A 137 -2.75 25.30 6.82
C TYR A 137 -2.92 23.78 6.67
N ASP A 138 -1.97 23.07 6.06
CA ASP A 138 -1.99 21.60 6.00
C ASP A 138 -1.93 20.96 7.40
N THR A 139 -1.12 21.51 8.30
CA THR A 139 -1.04 21.04 9.69
C THR A 139 -2.37 21.24 10.43
N LEU A 140 -2.99 22.41 10.30
CA LEU A 140 -4.29 22.71 10.89
C LEU A 140 -5.39 21.82 10.29
N ARG A 141 -5.41 21.65 8.96
CA ARG A 141 -6.34 20.76 8.24
C ARG A 141 -6.26 19.32 8.75
N LYS A 142 -5.04 18.76 8.86
CA LYS A 142 -4.81 17.41 9.41
C LYS A 142 -5.27 17.29 10.85
N ALA A 143 -4.99 18.28 11.69
CA ALA A 143 -5.47 18.30 13.07
C ALA A 143 -7.00 18.29 13.16
N LYS A 144 -7.67 19.10 12.31
CA LYS A 144 -9.14 19.13 12.20
C LYS A 144 -9.72 17.81 11.72
N GLN A 145 -9.11 17.20 10.70
CA GLN A 145 -9.48 15.89 10.18
C GLN A 145 -9.38 14.82 11.29
N ILE A 146 -8.25 14.75 11.99
CA ILE A 146 -8.03 13.81 13.10
C ILE A 146 -9.02 14.03 14.25
N TYR A 147 -9.39 15.28 14.52
CA TYR A 147 -10.38 15.60 15.55
C TYR A 147 -11.79 15.12 15.19
N LYS A 148 -12.16 15.20 13.90
CA LYS A 148 -13.51 14.86 13.41
C LYS A 148 -13.68 13.41 12.98
N GLN A 149 -12.60 12.77 12.51
CA GLN A 149 -12.67 11.46 11.86
C GLN A 149 -13.26 10.39 12.78
N LYS A 150 -14.05 9.51 12.17
CA LYS A 150 -14.67 8.32 12.74
C LYS A 150 -14.20 7.09 11.97
N ARG A 151 -14.20 5.93 12.63
CA ARG A 151 -13.85 4.68 11.96
C ARG A 151 -14.84 4.43 10.81
N GLY A 152 -14.31 4.12 9.62
CA GLY A 152 -15.11 3.92 8.42
C GLY A 152 -15.10 5.12 7.47
N ASP A 153 -14.65 6.30 7.91
CA ASP A 153 -14.56 7.47 7.04
C ASP A 153 -13.66 7.18 5.82
N PRO A 154 -14.09 7.52 4.59
CA PRO A 154 -13.30 7.29 3.39
C PRO A 154 -11.93 7.95 3.44
N ASP A 155 -11.81 9.11 4.07
CA ASP A 155 -10.57 9.86 4.22
C ASP A 155 -9.94 9.68 5.61
N TYR A 156 -10.20 8.59 6.32
CA TYR A 156 -9.60 8.36 7.64
C TYR A 156 -8.07 8.43 7.58
N LEU A 157 -7.48 9.35 8.35
CA LEU A 157 -6.04 9.52 8.38
C LEU A 157 -5.44 8.50 9.36
N TYR A 158 -4.60 7.60 8.85
CA TYR A 158 -3.92 6.58 9.67
C TYR A 158 -2.53 7.06 10.15
N SER A 159 -1.85 7.92 9.39
CA SER A 159 -0.53 8.43 9.75
C SER A 159 -0.37 9.91 9.46
N TRP A 160 0.15 10.66 10.43
CA TRP A 160 0.41 12.10 10.28
C TRP A 160 1.42 12.40 9.15
N HIS A 161 2.48 11.59 9.05
CA HIS A 161 3.57 11.82 8.09
C HIS A 161 3.37 11.14 6.74
N ALA A 162 2.43 10.20 6.66
CA ALA A 162 2.06 9.48 5.44
C ALA A 162 0.53 9.45 5.29
N PRO A 163 -0.10 10.60 4.96
CA PRO A 163 -1.55 10.70 4.84
C PRO A 163 -2.15 9.85 3.70
N GLU A 164 -1.31 9.38 2.78
CA GLU A 164 -1.70 8.47 1.70
C GLU A 164 -1.94 7.02 2.15
N VAL A 165 -1.61 6.67 3.39
CA VAL A 165 -1.74 5.31 3.91
C VAL A 165 -3.20 4.92 4.07
N GLU A 166 -3.52 3.71 3.63
CA GLU A 166 -4.83 3.10 3.71
C GLU A 166 -4.83 1.93 4.69
N CYS A 167 -5.99 1.64 5.26
CA CYS A 167 -6.22 0.39 6.00
C CYS A 167 -6.84 -0.63 5.05
N ILE A 168 -6.16 -1.76 4.89
CA ILE A 168 -6.60 -2.87 4.05
C ILE A 168 -6.92 -4.04 4.96
N SER A 169 -8.17 -4.49 4.93
CA SER A 169 -8.57 -5.70 5.65
C SER A 169 -7.95 -6.93 5.00
N LYS A 170 -7.48 -7.86 5.83
CA LYS A 170 -7.08 -9.19 5.43
C LYS A 170 -7.92 -10.24 6.14
N GLY A 171 -8.28 -11.30 5.43
CA GLY A 171 -8.94 -12.48 6.01
C GLY A 171 -8.04 -13.31 6.95
N LYS A 172 -6.99 -12.72 7.54
CA LYS A 172 -6.04 -13.41 8.42
C LYS A 172 -6.44 -13.19 9.88
N ALA A 173 -6.64 -14.29 10.62
CA ALA A 173 -7.14 -14.25 12.00
C ALA A 173 -6.27 -13.45 12.99
N ARG A 174 -4.93 -13.49 12.86
CA ARG A 174 -4.00 -12.82 13.80
C ARG A 174 -3.74 -11.34 13.51
N ALA A 175 -3.83 -10.93 12.25
CA ALA A 175 -3.56 -9.56 11.80
C ALA A 175 -4.63 -9.16 10.77
N PRO A 176 -5.80 -8.70 11.23
CA PRO A 176 -6.95 -8.47 10.36
C PRO A 176 -6.80 -7.22 9.48
N TYR A 177 -5.83 -6.36 9.77
CA TYR A 177 -5.59 -5.11 9.03
C TYR A 177 -4.10 -4.90 8.77
N GLU A 178 -3.78 -4.52 7.54
CA GLU A 178 -2.46 -4.02 7.15
C GLU A 178 -2.58 -2.54 6.73
N PHE A 179 -1.56 -1.73 7.06
CA PHE A 179 -1.58 -0.28 6.80
C PHE A 179 -0.55 0.09 5.74
N GLY A 180 -1.03 0.45 4.56
CA GLY A 180 -0.17 0.76 3.43
C GLY A 180 -0.97 1.01 2.18
N VAL A 181 -0.51 0.47 1.06
CA VAL A 181 -1.23 0.51 -0.22
C VAL A 181 -1.41 -0.90 -0.74
N LYS A 182 -2.52 -1.15 -1.45
CA LYS A 182 -2.70 -2.39 -2.20
C LYS A 182 -1.71 -2.42 -3.38
N VAL A 183 -1.15 -3.58 -3.68
CA VAL A 183 -0.25 -3.80 -4.81
C VAL A 183 -0.78 -4.97 -5.62
N SER A 184 -0.99 -4.77 -6.91
CA SER A 184 -1.29 -5.85 -7.85
C SER A 184 0.02 -6.47 -8.32
N LEU A 185 0.09 -7.79 -8.30
CA LEU A 185 1.22 -8.57 -8.79
C LEU A 185 0.73 -9.61 -9.79
N ALA A 186 1.55 -9.90 -10.81
CA ALA A 186 1.30 -10.97 -11.74
C ALA A 186 2.55 -11.80 -12.02
N THR A 187 2.36 -13.10 -12.24
CA THR A 187 3.44 -14.06 -12.53
C THR A 187 3.02 -15.08 -13.57
N ASN A 188 3.97 -15.59 -14.35
CA ASN A 188 3.74 -16.75 -15.20
C ASN A 188 3.33 -17.98 -14.35
N LEU A 189 2.30 -18.72 -14.79
CA LEU A 189 1.83 -19.95 -14.11
C LEU A 189 2.71 -21.17 -14.40
N ARG A 190 3.36 -21.17 -15.55
CA ARG A 190 4.13 -22.30 -16.06
C ARG A 190 5.56 -21.88 -16.28
N THR A 191 6.48 -22.82 -16.12
CA THR A 191 7.90 -22.59 -16.31
C THR A 191 8.42 -23.66 -17.25
N SER A 192 8.95 -23.23 -18.38
CA SER A 192 9.53 -24.12 -19.39
C SER A 192 10.86 -23.62 -19.92
N GLY A 193 11.31 -22.46 -19.42
CA GLY A 193 12.66 -21.95 -19.60
C GLY A 193 13.68 -22.62 -18.68
N LYS A 194 14.94 -22.22 -18.83
CA LYS A 194 16.08 -22.73 -18.07
C LYS A 194 15.83 -22.61 -16.56
N LYS A 195 16.16 -23.68 -15.83
CA LYS A 195 16.01 -23.79 -14.37
C LYS A 195 14.59 -23.53 -13.82
N GLY A 196 13.56 -23.55 -14.68
CA GLY A 196 12.16 -23.54 -14.27
C GLY A 196 11.73 -22.34 -13.42
N LYS A 197 12.17 -21.12 -13.76
CA LYS A 197 11.94 -19.91 -12.94
C LYS A 197 10.61 -19.21 -13.22
N HIS A 198 10.08 -18.56 -12.18
CA HIS A 198 8.95 -17.65 -12.28
C HIS A 198 9.44 -16.20 -12.25
N PHE A 199 8.73 -15.32 -12.95
CA PHE A 199 9.05 -13.90 -13.07
C PHE A 199 7.83 -13.06 -12.73
N ILE A 200 8.08 -11.90 -12.12
CA ILE A 200 7.05 -10.88 -11.92
C ILE A 200 6.85 -10.14 -13.24
N LEU A 201 5.67 -10.34 -13.81
CA LEU A 201 5.25 -9.77 -15.09
C LEU A 201 4.62 -8.38 -14.93
N HIS A 202 4.06 -8.12 -13.75
CA HIS A 202 3.41 -6.87 -13.39
C HIS A 202 3.57 -6.63 -11.90
N ALA A 203 3.87 -5.38 -11.51
CA ALA A 203 3.88 -4.93 -10.13
C ALA A 203 3.48 -3.46 -10.04
N LYS A 204 2.27 -3.14 -9.54
CA LYS A 204 1.85 -1.75 -9.34
C LYS A 204 1.08 -1.51 -8.06
N ALA A 205 1.37 -0.36 -7.45
CA ALA A 205 0.58 0.17 -6.35
C ALA A 205 -0.79 0.65 -6.85
N MET A 206 -1.82 0.36 -6.07
CA MET A 206 -3.24 0.54 -6.38
C MET A 206 -3.87 1.37 -5.25
N PRO A 207 -3.66 2.70 -5.24
CA PRO A 207 -4.26 3.59 -4.25
C PRO A 207 -5.78 3.68 -4.43
N GLY A 208 -6.49 4.08 -3.37
CA GLY A 208 -7.94 4.22 -3.30
C GLY A 208 -8.67 3.02 -2.71
N ARG A 209 -7.97 2.06 -2.07
CA ARG A 209 -8.53 0.79 -1.57
C ARG A 209 -9.43 0.08 -2.60
N PRO A 210 -8.99 -0.10 -3.86
CA PRO A 210 -9.85 -0.71 -4.86
C PRO A 210 -10.21 -2.14 -4.47
N TYR A 211 -11.43 -2.54 -4.78
CA TYR A 211 -11.82 -3.95 -4.73
C TYR A 211 -10.98 -4.76 -5.74
N ASP A 212 -10.56 -5.96 -5.35
CA ASP A 212 -9.60 -6.77 -6.13
C ASP A 212 -10.08 -7.01 -7.56
N GLY A 213 -11.37 -7.32 -7.75
CA GLY A 213 -11.95 -7.49 -9.08
C GLY A 213 -11.79 -6.25 -9.98
N HIS A 214 -11.83 -5.04 -9.42
CA HIS A 214 -11.64 -3.79 -10.18
C HIS A 214 -10.17 -3.53 -10.56
N THR A 215 -9.22 -4.27 -9.97
CA THR A 215 -7.80 -4.14 -10.31
C THR A 215 -7.41 -4.93 -11.56
N LEU A 216 -8.23 -5.91 -11.96
CA LEU A 216 -7.91 -6.85 -13.04
C LEU A 216 -7.67 -6.14 -14.38
N LYS A 217 -8.56 -5.21 -14.75
CA LYS A 217 -8.46 -4.50 -16.03
C LYS A 217 -7.14 -3.74 -16.14
N ARG A 218 -6.83 -2.96 -15.11
CA ARG A 218 -5.57 -2.21 -15.04
C ARG A 218 -4.36 -3.15 -15.01
N ALA A 219 -4.43 -4.29 -14.34
CA ALA A 219 -3.34 -5.27 -14.34
C ALA A 219 -3.10 -5.81 -15.75
N ALA A 220 -4.16 -6.23 -16.45
CA ALA A 220 -4.09 -6.76 -17.81
C ALA A 220 -3.52 -5.73 -18.82
N GLU A 221 -4.00 -4.49 -18.79
CA GLU A 221 -3.48 -3.40 -19.64
C GLU A 221 -1.99 -3.12 -19.39
N ASN A 222 -1.53 -3.23 -18.15
CA ASN A 222 -0.10 -3.07 -17.85
C ASN A 222 0.72 -4.28 -18.29
N ILE A 223 0.20 -5.50 -18.14
CA ILE A 223 0.85 -6.72 -18.64
C ILE A 223 1.02 -6.62 -20.15
N GLU A 224 -0.02 -6.21 -20.87
CA GLU A 224 0.05 -6.00 -22.33
C GLU A 224 1.10 -4.96 -22.70
N LYS A 225 1.17 -3.83 -21.98
CA LYS A 225 2.21 -2.82 -22.22
C LYS A 225 3.63 -3.32 -21.98
N ILE A 226 3.83 -4.14 -20.95
CA ILE A 226 5.17 -4.63 -20.56
C ILE A 226 5.60 -5.80 -21.46
N ILE A 227 4.70 -6.73 -21.78
CA ILE A 227 5.00 -7.95 -22.53
C ILE A 227 4.80 -7.75 -24.04
N GLY A 228 4.00 -6.77 -24.44
CA GLY A 228 3.58 -6.52 -25.83
C GLY A 228 2.35 -7.33 -26.27
N LYS A 229 1.79 -8.19 -25.40
CA LYS A 229 0.60 -9.00 -25.71
C LYS A 229 -0.19 -9.34 -24.45
N LEU A 230 -1.51 -9.38 -24.57
CA LEU A 230 -2.39 -9.91 -23.53
C LEU A 230 -2.19 -11.44 -23.34
N PRO A 231 -2.20 -11.94 -22.09
CA PRO A 231 -2.24 -13.37 -21.82
C PRO A 231 -3.53 -13.99 -22.36
N GLU A 232 -3.46 -15.24 -22.84
CA GLU A 232 -4.67 -16.01 -23.19
C GLU A 232 -5.54 -16.28 -21.95
N ARG A 233 -4.89 -16.44 -20.78
CA ARG A 233 -5.55 -16.81 -19.52
C ARG A 233 -5.02 -16.03 -18.33
N LEU A 234 -5.93 -15.41 -17.60
CA LEU A 234 -5.68 -14.81 -16.30
C LEU A 234 -6.33 -15.67 -15.22
N VAL A 235 -5.57 -16.01 -14.18
CA VAL A 235 -6.05 -16.85 -13.09
C VAL A 235 -5.91 -16.12 -11.77
N ALA A 236 -7.03 -15.93 -11.08
CA ALA A 236 -7.09 -15.14 -9.86
C ALA A 236 -7.76 -15.91 -8.70
N ASP A 237 -7.67 -15.34 -7.51
CA ASP A 237 -8.36 -15.85 -6.33
C ASP A 237 -9.88 -15.51 -6.36
N LYS A 238 -10.62 -15.89 -5.32
CA LYS A 238 -12.06 -15.57 -5.24
C LYS A 238 -12.34 -14.10 -4.93
N GLY A 239 -11.35 -13.36 -4.45
CA GLY A 239 -11.43 -11.91 -4.20
C GLY A 239 -11.70 -11.12 -5.48
N TYR A 240 -11.41 -11.68 -6.66
CA TYR A 240 -11.69 -11.06 -7.96
C TYR A 240 -13.11 -11.31 -8.49
N LYS A 241 -14.02 -11.92 -7.72
CA LYS A 241 -15.41 -12.15 -8.17
C LYS A 241 -16.07 -10.84 -8.59
N GLY A 242 -16.74 -10.82 -9.75
CA GLY A 242 -17.37 -9.60 -10.27
C GLY A 242 -16.40 -8.63 -10.94
N HIS A 243 -15.27 -9.14 -11.47
CA HIS A 243 -14.23 -8.36 -12.17
C HIS A 243 -14.68 -7.67 -13.48
N LYS A 244 -15.90 -7.94 -13.99
CA LYS A 244 -16.46 -7.33 -15.23
C LYS A 244 -15.48 -7.33 -16.41
N TRP A 245 -14.81 -8.46 -16.64
CA TRP A 245 -13.89 -8.60 -17.77
C TRP A 245 -14.68 -9.01 -19.02
N GLU A 246 -14.44 -8.31 -20.13
CA GLU A 246 -15.25 -8.42 -21.35
C GLU A 246 -14.40 -8.73 -22.60
N ASP A 247 -13.07 -8.78 -22.48
CA ASP A 247 -12.21 -9.10 -23.63
C ASP A 247 -12.38 -10.59 -24.02
N PRO A 248 -12.69 -10.89 -25.29
CA PRO A 248 -12.99 -12.25 -25.75
C PRO A 248 -11.73 -13.11 -25.94
N HIS A 249 -10.55 -12.52 -26.04
CA HIS A 249 -9.29 -13.21 -26.31
C HIS A 249 -8.56 -13.64 -25.04
N THR A 250 -8.82 -12.96 -23.92
CA THR A 250 -8.28 -13.27 -22.60
C THR A 250 -9.35 -13.86 -21.70
N GLN A 251 -9.21 -15.12 -21.31
CA GLN A 251 -10.15 -15.76 -20.40
C GLN A 251 -9.72 -15.58 -18.95
N VAL A 252 -10.66 -15.19 -18.08
CA VAL A 252 -10.41 -15.04 -16.65
C VAL A 252 -11.00 -16.23 -15.89
N PHE A 253 -10.17 -16.90 -15.09
CA PHE A 253 -10.58 -18.03 -14.27
C PHE A 253 -10.36 -17.74 -12.79
N LEU A 254 -11.38 -18.00 -11.97
CA LEU A 254 -11.31 -17.82 -10.53
C LEU A 254 -11.08 -19.14 -9.80
N SER A 255 -10.47 -19.04 -8.63
CA SER A 255 -10.20 -20.20 -7.78
C SER A 255 -11.49 -20.94 -7.38
N GLY A 256 -11.51 -22.26 -7.63
CA GLY A 256 -12.66 -23.10 -7.34
C GLY A 256 -13.78 -23.05 -8.38
N GLN A 257 -13.58 -22.39 -9.52
CA GLN A 257 -14.50 -22.45 -10.65
C GLN A 257 -14.60 -23.90 -11.19
N LYS A 258 -15.84 -24.35 -11.44
CA LYS A 258 -16.14 -25.70 -11.95
C LYS A 258 -16.71 -25.69 -13.38
N ARG A 259 -17.49 -24.68 -13.73
CA ARG A 259 -18.13 -24.54 -15.06
C ARG A 259 -17.16 -23.94 -16.07
N GLY A 260 -17.16 -24.47 -17.31
CA GLY A 260 -16.27 -24.01 -18.39
C GLY A 260 -14.80 -24.33 -18.17
N VAL A 261 -14.48 -25.34 -17.34
CA VAL A 261 -13.10 -25.67 -16.93
C VAL A 261 -12.68 -27.01 -17.54
N THR A 262 -11.81 -26.95 -18.54
CA THR A 262 -11.12 -28.13 -19.09
C THR A 262 -10.05 -28.65 -18.12
N PRO A 263 -9.54 -29.89 -18.28
CA PRO A 263 -8.45 -30.40 -17.43
C PRO A 263 -7.18 -29.52 -17.44
N ALA A 264 -6.89 -28.84 -18.55
CA ALA A 264 -5.78 -27.90 -18.64
C ALA A 264 -6.03 -26.63 -17.81
N ILE A 265 -7.24 -26.07 -17.87
CA ILE A 265 -7.65 -24.92 -17.08
C ILE A 265 -7.69 -25.27 -15.59
N LYS A 266 -8.17 -26.47 -15.22
CA LYS A 266 -8.18 -26.95 -13.83
C LYS A 266 -6.77 -26.98 -13.23
N ARG A 267 -5.77 -27.38 -14.01
CA ARG A 267 -4.36 -27.33 -13.61
C ARG A 267 -3.85 -25.91 -13.43
N ASP A 268 -4.23 -24.98 -14.30
CA ASP A 268 -3.84 -23.57 -14.18
C ASP A 268 -4.49 -22.91 -12.95
N ILE A 269 -5.77 -23.20 -12.68
CA ILE A 269 -6.47 -22.79 -11.44
C ILE A 269 -5.74 -23.32 -10.20
N LYS A 270 -5.32 -24.59 -10.20
CA LYS A 270 -4.54 -25.18 -9.09
C LYS A 270 -3.18 -24.51 -8.94
N ARG A 271 -2.50 -24.19 -10.05
CA ARG A 271 -1.18 -23.54 -10.07
C ARG A 271 -1.21 -22.06 -9.68
N ARG A 272 -2.38 -21.42 -9.58
CA ARG A 272 -2.50 -20.03 -9.11
C ARG A 272 -1.78 -19.79 -7.78
N SER A 273 -1.74 -20.79 -6.88
CA SER A 273 -1.02 -20.69 -5.60
C SER A 273 0.47 -20.42 -5.75
N VAL A 274 1.05 -20.55 -6.94
CA VAL A 274 2.46 -20.20 -7.21
C VAL A 274 2.78 -18.72 -6.95
N ILE A 275 1.78 -17.84 -7.04
CA ILE A 275 1.97 -16.43 -6.74
C ILE A 275 2.22 -16.17 -5.24
N GLU A 276 1.76 -17.06 -4.36
CA GLU A 276 1.90 -16.90 -2.91
C GLU A 276 3.37 -16.92 -2.45
N PRO A 277 4.21 -17.92 -2.82
CA PRO A 277 5.64 -17.86 -2.50
C PRO A 277 6.35 -16.70 -3.20
N ILE A 278 5.93 -16.29 -4.41
CA ILE A 278 6.52 -15.14 -5.11
C ILE A 278 6.25 -13.84 -4.35
N ILE A 279 5.02 -13.63 -3.86
CA ILE A 279 4.67 -12.54 -2.94
C ILE A 279 5.50 -12.64 -1.66
N GLY A 280 5.68 -13.85 -1.12
CA GLY A 280 6.53 -14.13 0.03
C GLY A 280 7.97 -13.63 -0.19
N HIS A 281 8.60 -14.03 -1.29
CA HIS A 281 9.95 -13.60 -1.68
C HIS A 281 10.03 -12.10 -1.96
N ALA A 282 9.07 -11.52 -2.67
CA ALA A 282 9.03 -10.08 -2.90
C ALA A 282 8.93 -9.29 -1.58
N LYS A 283 8.28 -9.86 -0.56
CA LYS A 283 8.15 -9.26 0.78
C LYS A 283 9.37 -9.48 1.67
N ASN A 284 9.95 -10.68 1.70
CA ASN A 284 11.01 -11.03 2.63
C ASN A 284 12.40 -10.72 2.07
N ASP A 285 12.64 -11.10 0.81
CA ASP A 285 13.93 -10.91 0.13
C ASP A 285 13.95 -9.62 -0.70
N GLY A 286 12.76 -9.06 -0.96
CA GLY A 286 12.58 -7.72 -1.51
C GLY A 286 12.16 -6.70 -0.45
N LEU A 287 11.91 -5.47 -0.90
CA LEU A 287 11.45 -4.37 -0.03
C LEU A 287 9.92 -4.15 -0.12
N LEU A 288 9.15 -5.15 -0.56
CA LEU A 288 7.70 -5.02 -0.70
C LEU A 288 6.97 -5.08 0.66
N ARG A 289 7.56 -5.72 1.67
CA ARG A 289 6.90 -5.85 2.99
C ARG A 289 6.70 -4.49 3.66
N ARG A 290 7.69 -3.60 3.56
CA ARG A 290 7.63 -2.29 4.19
C ARG A 290 8.25 -1.23 3.30
N ASN A 291 7.45 -0.25 2.89
CA ASN A 291 7.88 0.88 2.08
C ASN A 291 8.37 2.05 2.94
N TYR A 292 9.59 2.51 2.65
CA TYR A 292 10.23 3.66 3.28
C TYR A 292 10.17 4.94 2.44
N LEU A 293 9.69 4.84 1.20
CA LEU A 293 9.54 5.97 0.29
C LEU A 293 8.31 6.81 0.63
N LYS A 294 8.41 8.13 0.45
CA LYS A 294 7.39 9.11 0.84
C LYS A 294 6.34 9.28 -0.26
N GLY A 295 5.07 9.39 0.13
CA GLY A 295 3.97 9.71 -0.78
C GLY A 295 3.58 8.57 -1.71
N ARG A 296 2.49 8.77 -2.46
CA ARG A 296 1.96 7.81 -3.45
C ARG A 296 2.98 7.47 -4.53
N LYS A 297 3.74 8.48 -5.01
CA LYS A 297 4.84 8.26 -5.96
C LYS A 297 5.88 7.28 -5.39
N GLY A 298 6.21 7.41 -4.10
CA GLY A 298 7.10 6.47 -3.42
C GLY A 298 6.49 5.07 -3.29
N ASP A 299 5.18 4.97 -3.12
CA ASP A 299 4.48 3.68 -3.09
C ASP A 299 4.52 2.96 -4.45
N GLU A 300 4.29 3.70 -5.54
CA GLU A 300 4.39 3.21 -6.91
C GLU A 300 5.81 2.73 -7.24
N ILE A 301 6.82 3.56 -6.97
CA ILE A 301 8.23 3.24 -7.23
C ILE A 301 8.67 1.97 -6.49
N ASN A 302 8.32 1.84 -5.20
CA ASN A 302 8.74 0.69 -4.40
C ASN A 302 8.15 -0.62 -4.91
N ALA A 303 6.89 -0.61 -5.36
CA ALA A 303 6.23 -1.79 -5.90
C ALA A 303 6.93 -2.29 -7.18
N ILE A 304 7.21 -1.40 -8.13
CA ILE A 304 7.86 -1.75 -9.40
C ILE A 304 9.30 -2.23 -9.14
N LEU A 305 10.07 -1.51 -8.32
CA LEU A 305 11.45 -1.89 -7.97
C LEU A 305 11.53 -3.23 -7.25
N ALA A 306 10.56 -3.56 -6.39
CA ALA A 306 10.49 -4.88 -5.76
C ALA A 306 10.28 -6.00 -6.81
N GLY A 307 9.46 -5.73 -7.85
CA GLY A 307 9.29 -6.61 -9.00
C GLY A 307 10.58 -6.80 -9.80
N ILE A 308 11.23 -5.69 -10.16
CA ILE A 308 12.52 -5.68 -10.89
C ILE A 308 13.59 -6.46 -10.12
N GLY A 309 13.76 -6.16 -8.83
CA GLY A 309 14.75 -6.82 -7.98
C GLY A 309 14.48 -8.31 -7.82
N PHE A 310 13.21 -8.73 -7.81
CA PHE A 310 12.86 -10.15 -7.86
C PHE A 310 13.31 -10.79 -9.18
N ASN A 311 13.00 -10.18 -10.33
CA ASN A 311 13.36 -10.71 -11.64
C ASN A 311 14.88 -10.85 -11.80
N PHE A 312 15.66 -9.85 -11.39
CA PHE A 312 17.12 -9.93 -11.45
C PHE A 312 17.71 -11.05 -10.58
N ARG A 313 17.12 -11.36 -9.42
CA ARG A 313 17.54 -12.54 -8.63
C ARG A 313 17.27 -13.84 -9.36
N GLN A 314 16.18 -13.94 -10.11
CA GLN A 314 15.88 -15.13 -10.92
C GLN A 314 16.86 -15.27 -12.08
N ILE A 315 17.20 -14.16 -12.75
CA ILE A 315 18.21 -14.11 -13.80
C ILE A 315 19.57 -14.52 -13.25
N ALA A 316 20.01 -13.94 -12.14
CA ALA A 316 21.27 -14.28 -11.49
C ALA A 316 21.33 -15.77 -11.13
N ALA A 317 20.23 -16.35 -10.61
CA ALA A 317 20.15 -17.78 -10.33
C ALA A 317 20.22 -18.67 -11.60
N VAL A 318 19.76 -18.17 -12.75
CA VAL A 318 19.91 -18.87 -14.04
C VAL A 318 21.36 -18.86 -14.49
N LEU A 319 22.06 -17.74 -14.29
CA LEU A 319 23.46 -17.54 -14.70
C LEU A 319 24.47 -18.21 -13.77
N ALA A 320 24.15 -18.39 -12.48
CA ALA A 320 25.03 -19.09 -11.54
C ALA A 320 25.29 -20.52 -12.03
N VAL A 321 26.54 -20.84 -12.34
CA VAL A 321 26.99 -22.15 -12.82
C VAL A 321 26.89 -23.18 -11.70
#